data_AF-A0AAD9UHY3-F1
#
_entry.id   AF-A0AAD9UHY3-F1
#
_cell.length_a   1.000
_cell.length_b   1.000
_cell.length_c   1.000
_cell.angle_alpha   90.00
_cell.angle_beta   90.00
_cell.angle_gamma   90.00
#
_symmetry.space_group_name_H-M   'P 1'
#
loop_
_entity.id
_entity.type
_entity.pdbx_description
1 polymer ?
#
loop_
_entity_poly.entity_id
_entity_poly.type
_entity_poly.pdbx_seq_one_letter_code
_entity_poly.pdbx_strand_id
1 'polypeptide(L)'
;MASLHWVDYALFAAFVAVSLGIGLYHALIGKGQATTQTFIMANRNLRVGPTAISLLASYVSAIAVLGMPAETFMFGTELWLGFTISFSCALLAVERVAIPWLYPLNLTSVFQVLYMGIAMYAPSAALEEFVPSSGLMFSSSP
;
A
#
# COMPACT_ATOMS: atom_id res chain seq x y z
N MET A 1 6.85 10.74 40.87
CA MET A 1 6.22 11.77 40.01
C MET A 1 7.19 12.07 38.88
N ALA A 2 7.00 11.45 37.72
CA ALA A 2 7.89 11.66 36.58
C ALA A 2 7.67 13.07 36.04
N SER A 3 8.55 14.00 36.40
CA SER A 3 8.57 15.34 35.82
C SER A 3 9.01 15.19 34.36
N LEU A 4 8.10 15.48 33.42
CA LEU A 4 8.45 15.64 32.01
C LEU A 4 9.54 16.71 31.91
N HIS A 5 10.71 16.31 31.42
CA HIS A 5 11.83 17.21 31.31
C HIS A 5 11.47 18.26 30.25
N TRP A 6 11.88 19.51 30.46
CA TRP A 6 11.68 20.58 29.47
C TRP A 6 12.22 20.20 28.07
N VAL A 7 13.18 19.28 28.02
CA VAL A 7 13.76 18.67 26.83
C VAL A 7 12.73 17.87 26.02
N ASP A 8 11.83 17.12 26.66
CA ASP A 8 10.82 16.31 25.98
C ASP A 8 9.82 17.21 25.23
N TYR A 9 9.43 18.32 25.86
CA TYR A 9 8.59 19.34 25.25
C TYR A 9 9.31 20.06 24.11
N ALA A 10 10.60 20.35 24.25
CA ALA A 10 11.41 20.97 23.19
C ALA A 10 11.53 20.05 21.97
N LEU A 11 11.75 18.75 22.17
CA LEU A 11 11.80 17.76 21.09
C LEU A 11 10.46 17.62 20.38
N PHE A 12 9.36 17.55 21.14
CA PHE A 12 8.02 17.50 20.56
C PHE A 12 7.70 18.76 19.74
N ALA A 13 7.96 19.94 20.30
CA ALA A 13 7.75 21.21 19.61
C ALA A 13 8.62 21.33 18.35
N ALA A 14 9.87 20.91 18.41
CA ALA A 14 10.76 20.89 17.25
C ALA A 14 10.26 19.92 16.16
N PHE A 15 9.82 18.72 16.53
CA PHE A 15 9.29 17.74 15.59
C PHE A 15 8.03 18.26 14.88
N VAL A 16 7.11 18.86 15.64
CA VAL A 16 5.92 19.51 15.09
C VAL A 16 6.31 20.68 14.18
N ALA A 17 7.26 21.52 14.60
CA ALA A 17 7.72 22.65 13.81
C ALA A 17 8.38 22.22 12.49
N VAL A 18 9.15 21.13 12.49
CA VAL A 18 9.75 20.57 11.26
C VAL A 18 8.66 20.00 10.33
N SER A 19 7.72 19.22 10.86
CA SER A 19 6.60 18.67 10.09
C SER A 19 5.73 19.77 9.46
N LEU A 20 5.36 20.76 10.27
CA LEU A 20 4.63 21.95 9.81
C LEU A 20 5.46 22.77 8.83
N GLY A 21 6.76 22.90 9.06
CA GLY A 21 7.68 23.63 8.21
C GLY A 21 7.79 23.03 6.81
N ILE A 22 7.89 21.70 6.68
CA ILE A 22 7.90 21.01 5.38
C ILE A 22 6.56 21.22 4.66
N GLY A 23 5.44 21.08 5.37
CA GLY A 23 4.10 21.32 4.83
C GLY A 23 3.89 22.76 4.36
N LEU A 24 4.30 23.74 5.18
CA LEU A 24 4.17 25.16 4.90
C LEU A 24 5.13 25.63 3.79
N TYR A 25 6.35 25.10 3.77
CA TYR A 25 7.32 25.33 2.70
C TYR A 25 6.74 24.85 1.36
N HIS A 26 6.23 23.62 1.28
CA HIS A 26 5.58 23.11 0.07
C HIS A 26 4.29 23.88 -0.29
N ALA A 27 3.53 24.38 0.70
CA ALA A 27 2.30 25.14 0.45
C ALA A 27 2.55 26.58 -0.05
N LEU A 28 3.57 27.28 0.47
CA LEU A 28 3.85 28.69 0.14
C LEU A 28 4.78 28.86 -1.07
N ILE A 29 5.78 27.97 -1.22
CA ILE A 29 6.77 28.01 -2.31
C ILE A 29 6.36 27.13 -3.49
N GLY A 30 5.37 26.24 -3.30
CA GLY A 30 4.76 25.40 -4.34
C GLY A 30 3.89 26.17 -5.33
N LYS A 31 4.38 27.27 -5.89
CA LYS A 31 3.76 27.96 -7.03
C LYS A 31 4.02 27.14 -8.30
N GLY A 32 3.21 26.10 -8.53
CA GLY A 32 3.06 25.50 -9.86
C GLY A 32 3.46 24.03 -10.05
N GLN A 33 3.03 23.11 -9.17
CA GLN A 33 2.83 21.71 -9.59
C GLN A 33 1.34 21.51 -9.90
N ALA A 34 0.90 22.16 -10.98
CA ALA A 34 -0.50 22.40 -11.34
C ALA A 34 -1.27 21.17 -11.88
N THR A 35 -0.89 19.94 -11.53
CA THR A 35 -1.70 18.78 -11.91
C THR A 35 -1.55 17.67 -10.88
N THR A 36 -2.68 17.23 -10.32
CA THR A 36 -2.81 16.07 -9.42
C THR A 36 -2.11 14.82 -9.96
N GLN A 37 -1.98 14.69 -11.29
CA GLN A 37 -1.17 13.65 -11.93
C GLN A 37 0.33 13.75 -11.64
N THR A 38 0.96 14.93 -11.58
CA THR A 38 2.41 15.03 -11.34
C THR A 38 2.75 14.74 -9.88
N PHE A 39 1.83 15.05 -8.96
CA PHE A 39 1.98 14.76 -7.53
C PHE A 39 1.74 13.28 -7.21
N ILE A 40 0.75 12.63 -7.84
CA ILE A 40 0.43 11.21 -7.59
C ILE A 40 1.25 10.27 -8.50
N MET A 41 1.53 10.66 -9.75
CA MET A 41 2.23 9.80 -10.72
C MET A 41 3.73 10.10 -10.85
N ALA A 42 4.22 11.16 -10.19
CA ALA A 42 5.63 11.52 -10.11
C ALA A 42 6.41 11.27 -11.42
N ASN A 43 5.83 11.78 -12.51
CA ASN A 43 6.41 11.76 -13.86
C ASN A 43 6.87 10.39 -14.39
N ARG A 44 6.37 9.23 -13.89
CA ARG A 44 6.77 7.87 -14.34
C ARG A 44 8.29 7.62 -14.43
N ASN A 45 9.09 8.49 -13.84
CA ASN A 45 10.55 8.58 -14.00
C ASN A 45 11.21 8.85 -12.65
N LEU A 46 10.52 8.44 -11.57
CA LEU A 46 11.14 8.34 -10.27
C LEU A 46 12.19 7.24 -10.32
N ARG A 47 13.44 7.65 -10.10
CA ARG A 47 14.55 6.73 -9.85
C ARG A 47 14.12 5.71 -8.79
N VAL A 48 14.58 4.46 -8.93
CA VAL A 48 14.22 3.34 -8.02
C VAL A 48 14.50 3.68 -6.55
N GLY A 49 15.54 4.48 -6.28
CA GLY A 49 15.91 4.93 -4.93
C GLY A 49 14.79 5.65 -4.15
N PRO A 50 14.34 6.85 -4.56
CA PRO A 50 13.28 7.58 -3.84
C PRO A 50 11.96 6.82 -3.75
N THR A 51 11.61 6.02 -4.76
CA THR A 51 10.41 5.17 -4.73
C THR A 51 10.49 4.12 -3.63
N ALA A 52 11.64 3.44 -3.50
CA ALA A 52 11.85 2.47 -2.44
C ALA A 52 11.80 3.12 -1.05
N ILE A 53 12.40 4.30 -0.88
CA ILE A 53 12.37 5.04 0.39
C ILE A 53 10.94 5.43 0.78
N SER A 54 10.12 5.88 -0.18
CA SER A 54 8.71 6.21 0.07
C SER A 54 7.86 4.98 0.44
N LEU A 55 8.10 3.85 -0.22
CA LEU A 55 7.46 2.57 0.10
C LEU A 55 7.82 2.10 1.51
N LEU A 56 9.11 2.16 1.87
CA LEU A 56 9.58 1.84 3.21
C LEU A 56 8.97 2.78 4.25
N ALA A 57 8.92 4.08 3.97
CA ALA A 57 8.30 5.06 4.87
C ALA A 57 6.80 4.76 5.11
N SER A 58 6.09 4.33 4.07
CA SER A 58 4.67 3.96 4.17
C SER A 58 4.45 2.61 4.86
N TYR A 59 5.47 1.73 4.83
CA TYR A 59 5.41 0.42 5.47
C TYR A 59 5.66 0.49 6.99
N VAL A 60 6.54 1.38 7.45
CA VAL A 60 6.90 1.48 8.86
C VAL A 60 5.70 1.98 9.68
N SER A 61 5.25 1.15 10.62
CA SER A 61 4.18 1.49 11.57
C SER A 61 4.72 1.61 12.99
N ALA A 62 4.27 2.63 13.72
CA ALA A 62 4.63 2.86 15.12
C ALA A 62 4.25 1.68 16.04
N ILE A 63 3.18 0.97 15.70
CA ILE A 63 2.70 -0.21 16.45
C ILE A 63 3.73 -1.33 16.34
N ALA A 64 4.31 -1.58 15.16
CA ALA A 64 5.31 -2.62 14.98
C ALA A 64 6.62 -2.27 15.71
N VAL A 65 7.03 -0.99 15.70
CA VAL A 65 8.27 -0.54 16.35
C VAL A 65 8.25 -0.76 17.87
N LEU A 66 7.11 -0.52 18.51
CA LEU A 66 6.96 -0.72 19.97
C LEU A 66 6.45 -2.11 20.33
N GLY A 67 5.67 -2.74 19.46
CA GLY A 67 5.05 -4.05 19.70
C GLY A 67 6.05 -5.20 19.69
N MET A 68 6.95 -5.22 18.71
CA MET A 68 7.95 -6.28 18.57
C MET A 68 8.87 -6.43 19.81
N PRO A 69 9.43 -5.35 20.41
CA PRO A 69 10.20 -5.51 21.64
C PRO A 69 9.32 -5.89 22.84
N ALA A 70 8.12 -5.31 22.98
CA ALA A 70 7.20 -5.64 24.07
C ALA A 70 6.84 -7.14 24.09
N GLU A 71 6.60 -7.70 22.91
CA GLU A 71 6.34 -9.13 22.73
C GLU A 71 7.59 -9.98 23.03
N THR A 72 8.76 -9.54 22.55
CA THR A 72 10.04 -10.25 22.79
C THR A 72 10.38 -10.33 24.28
N PHE A 73 10.06 -9.29 25.05
CA PHE A 73 10.28 -9.27 26.50
C PHE A 73 9.33 -10.20 27.28
N MET A 74 8.15 -10.51 26.73
CA MET A 74 7.15 -11.34 27.42
C MET A 74 7.16 -12.80 26.96
N PHE A 75 7.33 -13.06 25.67
CA PHE A 75 7.15 -14.37 25.04
C PHE A 75 8.42 -14.92 24.37
N GLY A 76 9.52 -14.16 24.33
CA GLY A 76 10.80 -14.58 23.74
C GLY A 76 10.93 -14.25 22.26
N THR A 77 11.98 -14.77 21.59
CA THR A 77 12.40 -14.35 20.23
C THR A 77 11.72 -15.10 19.08
N GLU A 78 10.78 -16.01 19.36
CA GLU A 78 10.14 -16.84 18.33
C GLU A 78 9.32 -16.03 17.32
N LEU A 79 8.53 -15.07 17.80
CA LEU A 79 7.73 -14.19 16.95
C LEU A 79 8.60 -13.20 16.19
N TRP A 80 9.69 -12.73 16.81
CA TRP A 80 10.65 -11.83 16.15
C TRP A 80 11.36 -12.50 14.96
N LEU A 81 11.81 -13.74 15.15
CA LEU A 81 12.43 -14.53 14.08
C LEU A 81 11.41 -14.90 13.00
N GLY A 82 10.22 -15.36 13.39
CA GLY A 82 9.15 -15.72 12.46
C GLY A 82 8.69 -14.54 11.61
N PHE A 83 8.52 -13.37 12.20
CA PHE A 83 8.15 -12.14 11.49
C PHE A 83 9.24 -11.70 10.52
N THR A 84 10.52 -11.72 10.93
CA THR A 84 11.65 -11.31 10.08
C THR A 84 11.81 -12.22 8.86
N ILE A 85 11.72 -13.54 9.06
CA ILE A 85 11.81 -14.52 7.97
C ILE A 85 10.61 -14.42 7.03
N SER A 86 9.40 -14.36 7.57
CA SER A 86 8.18 -14.26 6.77
C SER A 86 8.13 -12.96 5.96
N PHE A 87 8.53 -11.84 6.57
CA PHE A 87 8.58 -10.55 5.91
C PHE A 87 9.63 -10.52 4.78
N SER A 88 10.81 -11.09 5.02
CA SER A 88 11.85 -11.22 3.98
C SER A 88 11.38 -12.09 2.81
N CYS A 89 10.73 -13.22 3.10
CA CYS A 89 10.16 -14.09 2.08
C CYS A 89 9.05 -13.40 1.27
N ALA A 90 8.15 -12.67 1.95
CA ALA A 90 7.08 -11.92 1.31
C ALA A 90 7.62 -10.82 0.37
N LEU A 91 8.65 -10.07 0.78
CA LEU A 91 9.28 -9.07 -0.07
C LEU A 91 9.90 -9.69 -1.33
N LEU A 92 10.62 -10.82 -1.19
CA LEU A 92 11.19 -11.54 -2.34
C LEU A 92 10.09 -12.06 -3.28
N ALA A 93 8.99 -12.58 -2.73
CA ALA A 93 7.86 -13.04 -3.52
C ALA A 93 7.18 -11.89 -4.30
N VAL A 94 7.00 -10.73 -3.67
CA VAL A 94 6.45 -9.53 -4.30
C VAL A 94 7.35 -9.04 -5.44
N GLU A 95 8.67 -8.98 -5.21
CA GLU A 95 9.63 -8.57 -6.26
C GLU A 95 9.58 -9.50 -7.47
N ARG A 96 9.47 -10.80 -7.25
CA ARG A 96 9.53 -11.82 -8.32
C ARG A 96 8.21 -12.07 -9.03
N VAL A 97 7.08 -11.84 -8.37
CA VAL A 97 5.76 -12.20 -8.91
C VAL A 97 4.92 -10.96 -9.17
N ALA A 98 4.82 -10.05 -8.20
CA ALA A 98 3.92 -8.89 -8.31
C ALA A 98 4.48 -7.82 -9.26
N ILE A 99 5.78 -7.53 -9.20
CA ILE A 99 6.40 -6.54 -10.10
C ILE A 99 6.29 -6.93 -11.58
N PRO A 100 6.72 -8.12 -12.04
CA PRO A 100 6.65 -8.46 -13.47
C PRO A 100 5.22 -8.61 -13.97
N TRP A 101 4.26 -8.94 -13.11
CA TRP A 101 2.86 -9.01 -13.49
C TRP A 101 2.22 -7.62 -13.60
N LEU A 102 2.49 -6.71 -12.66
CA LEU A 102 1.83 -5.40 -12.60
C LEU A 102 2.47 -4.34 -13.51
N TYR A 103 3.78 -4.43 -13.74
CA TYR A 103 4.53 -3.48 -14.57
C TYR A 103 4.01 -3.37 -16.03
N PRO A 104 3.70 -4.46 -16.76
CA PRO A 104 3.20 -4.35 -18.14
C PRO A 104 1.78 -3.79 -18.24
N LEU A 105 0.96 -3.86 -17.18
CA LEU A 105 -0.41 -3.34 -17.23
C LEU A 105 -0.47 -1.80 -17.17
N ASN A 106 0.64 -1.11 -16.90
CA ASN A 106 0.75 0.35 -16.98
C ASN A 106 -0.35 1.12 -16.21
N LEU A 107 -0.85 0.54 -15.12
CA LEU A 107 -2.02 1.04 -14.40
C LEU A 107 -1.67 2.27 -13.57
N THR A 108 -2.58 3.23 -13.57
CA THR A 108 -2.44 4.50 -12.83
C THR A 108 -3.01 4.41 -11.40
N SER A 109 -3.70 3.31 -11.07
CA SER A 109 -4.27 3.07 -9.75
C SER A 109 -4.56 1.58 -9.55
N VAL A 110 -4.34 1.07 -8.33
CA VAL A 110 -4.65 -0.32 -7.95
C VAL A 110 -6.13 -0.66 -8.17
N PHE A 111 -7.02 0.32 -8.05
CA PHE A 111 -8.45 0.13 -8.30
C PHE A 111 -8.75 -0.31 -9.73
N GLN A 112 -7.93 0.04 -10.72
CA GLN A 112 -8.15 -0.41 -12.10
C GLN A 112 -8.03 -1.93 -12.24
N VAL A 113 -7.17 -2.58 -11.45
CA VAL A 113 -7.09 -4.06 -11.39
C VAL A 113 -8.43 -4.63 -10.89
N LEU A 114 -8.99 -4.04 -9.83
CA LEU A 114 -10.26 -4.47 -9.26
C LEU A 114 -11.41 -4.33 -10.27
N TYR A 115 -11.49 -3.17 -10.94
CA TYR A 115 -12.53 -2.94 -11.96
C TYR A 115 -12.38 -3.86 -13.17
N MET A 116 -11.16 -4.16 -13.63
CA MET A 116 -10.95 -5.11 -14.74
C MET A 116 -11.38 -6.53 -14.37
N GLY A 117 -11.15 -6.95 -13.12
CA GLY A 117 -11.66 -8.23 -12.61
C GLY A 117 -13.19 -8.28 -12.57
N ILE A 118 -13.84 -7.24 -12.04
CA ILE A 118 -15.30 -7.16 -11.98
C ILE A 118 -15.90 -7.06 -13.40
N ALA A 119 -15.32 -6.25 -14.29
CA ALA A 119 -15.79 -6.10 -15.66
C ALA A 119 -15.62 -7.38 -16.49
N MET A 120 -14.67 -8.25 -16.13
CA MET A 120 -14.52 -9.57 -16.75
C MET A 120 -15.49 -10.60 -16.12
N TYR A 121 -15.81 -10.49 -14.83
CA TYR A 121 -16.73 -11.39 -14.13
C TYR A 121 -18.22 -11.09 -14.38
N ALA A 122 -18.60 -9.82 -14.54
CA ALA A 122 -19.98 -9.39 -14.81
C ALA A 122 -20.60 -10.01 -16.08
N PRO A 123 -19.92 -10.06 -17.24
CA PRO A 123 -20.46 -10.74 -18.42
C PRO A 123 -20.51 -12.26 -18.24
N SER A 124 -19.57 -12.90 -17.53
CA SER A 124 -19.66 -14.35 -17.27
C SER A 124 -20.84 -14.72 -16.35
N ALA A 125 -21.15 -13.89 -15.34
CA ALA A 125 -22.32 -14.12 -14.47
C ALA A 125 -23.65 -13.92 -15.21
N ALA A 126 -23.72 -12.95 -16.14
CA ALA A 126 -24.90 -12.76 -16.99
C ALA A 126 -25.08 -13.90 -18.01
N LEU A 127 -23.99 -14.53 -18.47
CA LEU A 127 -24.06 -15.72 -19.33
C LEU A 127 -24.53 -16.96 -18.54
N GLU A 128 -24.17 -17.09 -17.26
CA GLU A 128 -24.69 -18.16 -16.39
C GLU A 128 -26.18 -18.02 -16.07
N GLU A 129 -26.77 -16.82 -16.18
CA GLU A 129 -28.23 -16.64 -16.05
C GLU A 129 -28.97 -16.96 -17.37
N PHE A 130 -28.30 -16.79 -18.52
CA PHE A 130 -28.87 -17.07 -19.85
C PHE A 130 -28.83 -18.56 -20.24
N VAL A 131 -27.80 -19.30 -19.83
CA VAL A 131 -27.63 -20.73 -20.16
C VAL A 131 -28.64 -21.71 -19.49
N PRO A 132 -29.09 -21.56 -18.23
CA PRO A 132 -29.91 -22.58 -17.55
C PRO A 132 -31.34 -22.71 -18.10
N SER A 133 -31.87 -21.70 -18.79
CA SER A 133 -33.21 -21.76 -19.41
C SER A 133 -33.19 -22.34 -20.83
N SER A 134 -32.04 -22.37 -21.51
CA SER A 134 -31.90 -22.86 -22.89
C SER A 134 -31.66 -24.38 -22.99
N GLY A 135 -31.17 -25.02 -21.91
CA GLY A 135 -30.92 -26.47 -21.84
C GLY A 135 -32.17 -27.33 -21.60
N LEU A 136 -33.27 -26.76 -21.11
CA LEU A 136 -34.54 -27.47 -20.90
C LEU A 136 -35.52 -27.36 -22.07
N MET A 137 -35.21 -26.57 -23.11
CA MET A 137 -36.08 -26.37 -24.28
C MET A 137 -35.83 -27.39 -25.41
N PHE A 138 -34.76 -28.19 -25.33
CA PHE A 138 -34.43 -29.25 -26.31
C PHE A 138 -34.79 -30.68 -25.87
N SER A 139 -35.49 -30.85 -24.74
CA SER A 139 -35.84 -32.18 -24.19
C SER A 139 -37.34 -32.50 -24.18
N SER A 140 -38.16 -31.84 -25.01
CA SER A 140 -39.54 -32.28 -25.21
C SER A 140 -39.98 -32.26 -26.68
N SER A 141 -39.87 -33.45 -27.26
CA SER A 141 -40.73 -34.07 -28.30
C SER A 141 -40.49 -33.72 -29.77
N PRO A 142 -40.85 -34.64 -30.70
CA PRO A 142 -41.40 -35.99 -30.50
C PRO A 142 -40.43 -37.16 -30.80
#